data_AF-A0A0G0VS20-F1
#
_entry.id   AF-A0A0G0VS20-F1
#
_cell.length_a   1.000
_cell.length_b   1.000
_cell.length_c   1.000
_cell.angle_alpha   90.00
_cell.angle_beta   90.00
_cell.angle_gamma   90.00
#
_symmetry.space_group_name_H-M   'P 1'
#
loop_
_entity.id
_entity.type
_entity.pdbx_description
1 polymer ?
#
loop_
_entity_poly.entity_id
_entity_poly.type
_entity_poly.pdbx_seq_one_letter_code
_entity_poly.pdbx_strand_id
1 'polypeptide(L)'
;MRTTSQQVKESEAQLENLRKDNEKLKEELKYKKSNEFAEKEIRDKLGLAREGEAVVILPKEEDQQVTIDRQQLTKPNWRKWRDLFLGS
;
A
#
# COMPACT_ATOMS: atom_id res chain seq x y z
N MET A 1 31.04 36.35 17.44
CA MET A 1 29.81 36.90 16.82
C MET A 1 29.27 36.04 15.67
N ARG A 2 30.09 35.40 14.83
CA ARG A 2 29.59 34.52 13.73
C ARG A 2 28.94 33.21 14.20
N THR A 3 29.41 32.64 15.30
CA THR A 3 28.89 31.38 15.88
C THR A 3 27.52 31.54 16.51
N THR A 4 27.30 32.61 17.27
CA THR A 4 26.01 32.89 17.92
C THR A 4 24.89 33.14 16.91
N SER A 5 25.17 33.89 15.83
CA SER A 5 24.17 34.08 14.76
C SER A 5 23.81 32.78 14.03
N GLN A 6 24.74 31.84 13.94
CA GLN A 6 24.51 30.56 13.26
C GLN A 6 23.70 29.60 14.14
N GLN A 7 23.97 29.57 15.44
CA GLN A 7 23.17 28.83 16.42
C GLN A 7 21.73 29.34 16.51
N VAL A 8 21.53 30.67 16.45
CA VAL A 8 20.18 31.26 16.42
C VAL A 8 19.42 30.83 15.17
N LYS A 9 20.05 30.92 13.99
CA LYS A 9 19.43 30.47 12.73
C LYS A 9 19.06 28.99 12.73
N GLU A 10 19.93 28.14 13.27
CA GLU A 10 19.66 26.70 13.37
C GLU A 10 18.50 26.41 14.32
N SER A 11 18.46 27.10 15.47
CA SER A 11 17.36 26.97 16.44
C SER A 11 16.03 27.46 15.87
N GLU A 12 16.04 28.55 15.10
CA GLU A 12 14.85 29.06 14.40
C GLU A 12 14.34 28.06 13.34
N ALA A 13 15.26 27.47 12.57
CA ALA A 13 14.89 26.45 11.58
C ALA A 13 14.31 25.19 12.24
N GLN A 14 14.88 24.74 13.36
CA GLN A 14 14.34 23.63 14.14
C GLN A 14 12.96 23.95 14.72
N LEU A 15 12.75 25.16 15.23
CA LEU A 15 11.46 25.61 15.75
C LEU A 15 10.38 25.59 14.65
N GLU A 16 10.73 26.08 13.46
CA GLU A 16 9.82 26.10 12.32
C GLU A 16 9.46 24.68 11.85
N ASN A 17 10.44 23.77 11.79
CA ASN A 17 10.19 22.37 11.48
C ASN A 17 9.28 21.72 12.53
N LEU A 18 9.56 21.93 13.82
CA LEU A 18 8.71 21.41 14.91
C LEU A 18 7.28 21.95 14.84
N ARG A 19 7.09 23.21 14.44
CA ARG A 19 5.75 23.79 14.25
C ARG A 19 5.00 23.10 13.13
N LYS A 20 5.64 22.93 11.96
CA LYS A 20 5.05 22.22 10.82
C LYS A 20 4.69 20.78 11.17
N ASP A 21 5.59 20.08 11.87
CA ASP A 21 5.34 18.72 12.33
C ASP A 21 4.17 18.66 13.32
N ASN A 22 4.08 19.63 14.24
CA ASN A 22 2.99 19.70 15.19
C ASN A 22 1.64 19.94 14.50
N GLU A 23 1.60 20.82 13.50
CA GLU A 23 0.40 21.11 12.70
C GLU A 23 -0.03 19.86 11.93
N LYS A 24 0.89 19.20 11.22
CA LYS A 24 0.62 17.95 10.51
C LYS A 24 0.09 16.87 11.45
N LEU A 25 0.70 16.69 12.62
CA LEU A 25 0.25 15.70 13.61
C LEU A 25 -1.15 16.01 14.15
N LYS A 26 -1.50 17.29 14.33
CA LYS A 26 -2.85 17.71 14.73
C LYS A 26 -3.88 17.38 13.65
N GLU A 27 -3.54 17.60 12.39
CA GLU A 27 -4.41 17.26 11.26
C GLU A 27 -4.63 15.75 11.16
N GLU A 28 -3.56 14.95 11.25
CA GLU A 28 -3.66 13.49 11.27
C GLU A 28 -4.51 12.99 12.45
N LEU A 29 -4.32 13.57 13.63
CA LEU A 29 -5.09 13.22 14.83
C LEU A 29 -6.57 13.59 14.66
N LYS A 30 -6.88 14.74 14.05
CA LYS A 30 -8.26 15.12 13.73
C LYS A 30 -8.89 14.12 12.76
N TYR A 31 -8.17 13.72 11.71
CA TYR A 31 -8.65 12.73 10.75
C TYR A 31 -8.88 11.37 11.40
N LYS A 32 -7.93 10.86 12.19
CA LYS A 32 -8.07 9.56 12.88
C LYS A 32 -9.18 9.54 13.93
N LYS A 33 -9.55 10.69 14.48
CA LYS A 33 -10.71 10.84 15.37
C LYS A 33 -12.04 11.02 14.63
N SER A 34 -12.02 11.17 13.31
CA SER A 34 -13.24 11.36 12.52
C SER A 34 -14.04 10.07 12.39
N ASN A 35 -15.35 10.22 12.18
CA ASN A 35 -16.25 9.09 11.91
C ASN A 35 -15.90 8.38 10.60
N GLU A 36 -15.37 9.11 9.61
CA GLU A 36 -14.95 8.54 8.33
C GLU A 36 -13.82 7.51 8.51
N PHE A 37 -12.83 7.84 9.34
CA PHE A 37 -11.76 6.89 9.67
C PHE A 37 -12.29 5.69 10.44
N ALA A 38 -13.17 5.90 11.41
CA ALA A 38 -13.78 4.82 12.18
C ALA A 38 -14.58 3.86 11.30
N GLU A 39 -15.40 4.39 10.39
CA GLU A 39 -16.18 3.59 9.44
C GLU A 39 -15.27 2.79 8.50
N LYS A 40 -14.22 3.43 7.97
CA LYS A 40 -13.23 2.76 7.13
C LYS A 40 -12.57 1.59 7.86
N GLU A 41 -12.09 1.82 9.08
CA GLU A 41 -11.46 0.77 9.89
C GLU A 41 -12.42 -0.37 10.24
N ILE A 42 -13.70 -0.07 10.50
CA ILE A 42 -14.74 -1.08 10.73
C ILE A 42 -14.94 -1.92 9.47
N ARG A 43 -15.06 -1.26 8.30
CA ARG A 43 -15.23 -1.93 7.01
C ARG A 43 -14.04 -2.82 6.68
N ASP A 44 -12.83 -2.31 6.82
CA ASP A 44 -11.59 -3.06 6.56
C ASP A 44 -11.48 -4.30 7.48
N LYS A 45 -11.82 -4.16 8.76
CA LYS A 45 -11.76 -5.27 9.74
C LYS A 45 -12.84 -6.33 9.53
N LEU A 46 -14.04 -5.92 9.13
CA LEU A 46 -15.16 -6.83 8.91
C LEU A 46 -15.19 -7.39 7.48
N GLY A 47 -14.26 -6.99 6.62
CA GLY A 47 -14.26 -7.36 5.21
C GLY A 47 -15.53 -6.86 4.50
N LEU A 48 -16.02 -5.68 4.87
CA LEU A 48 -17.19 -5.05 4.27
C LEU A 48 -16.73 -4.04 3.22
N ALA A 49 -17.18 -4.20 1.99
CA ALA A 49 -16.94 -3.26 0.89
C ALA A 49 -18.08 -2.23 0.80
N ARG A 50 -17.78 -1.00 0.37
CA ARG A 50 -18.83 -0.06 -0.08
C ARG A 50 -19.43 -0.51 -1.41
N GLU A 51 -20.57 0.08 -1.77
CA GLU A 51 -21.14 -0.07 -3.10
C GLU A 51 -20.09 0.26 -4.18
N GLY A 52 -19.80 -0.71 -5.06
CA GLY A 52 -18.78 -0.59 -6.11
C GLY A 52 -17.37 -1.09 -5.72
N GLU A 53 -17.11 -1.41 -4.45
CA GLU A 53 -15.88 -2.08 -4.01
C GLU A 53 -16.09 -3.61 -4.00
N ALA A 54 -15.06 -4.41 -4.31
CA ALA A 54 -15.11 -5.88 -4.29
C ALA A 54 -14.07 -6.44 -3.30
N VAL A 55 -14.50 -7.35 -2.42
CA VAL A 55 -13.61 -8.05 -1.50
C VAL A 55 -13.02 -9.26 -2.23
N VAL A 56 -11.69 -9.26 -2.43
CA VAL A 56 -10.98 -10.38 -3.06
C VAL A 56 -10.25 -11.18 -1.97
N ILE A 57 -10.70 -12.41 -1.73
CA ILE A 57 -9.99 -13.36 -0.86
C ILE A 57 -9.00 -14.12 -1.74
N LEU A 58 -7.72 -13.79 -1.64
CA LEU A 58 -6.68 -14.56 -2.34
C LEU A 58 -6.48 -15.89 -1.58
N PRO A 59 -6.55 -17.04 -2.27
CA PRO A 59 -6.08 -18.28 -1.67
C PRO A 59 -4.61 -18.09 -1.28
N LYS A 60 -4.23 -18.60 -0.10
CA LYS A 60 -2.81 -18.68 0.24
C LYS A 60 -2.14 -19.50 -0.85
N GLU A 61 -1.01 -19.02 -1.35
CA GLU A 61 -0.14 -19.82 -2.22
C GLU A 61 0.28 -21.04 -1.39
N GLU A 62 -0.44 -22.15 -1.53
CA GLU A 62 0.12 -23.44 -1.19
C GLU A 62 1.30 -23.60 -2.15
N ASP A 63 2.49 -23.92 -1.61
CA ASP A 63 3.69 -24.26 -2.37
C ASP A 63 3.41 -25.55 -3.17
N GLN A 64 2.57 -25.45 -4.19
CA GLN A 64 2.34 -26.51 -5.14
C GLN A 64 3.62 -26.55 -5.97
N GLN A 65 4.43 -27.58 -5.72
CA GLN A 65 5.57 -27.90 -6.57
C GLN A 65 5.03 -28.26 -7.96
N VAL A 66 4.82 -27.24 -8.79
CA VAL A 66 4.39 -27.42 -10.17
C VAL A 66 5.53 -28.10 -10.89
N THR A 67 5.36 -29.37 -11.22
CA THR A 67 6.30 -30.09 -12.09
C THR A 67 6.13 -29.53 -13.49
N ILE A 68 6.95 -28.55 -13.86
CA ILE A 68 6.88 -27.94 -15.20
C ILE A 68 7.52 -28.88 -16.21
N ASP A 69 6.72 -29.36 -17.17
CA ASP A 69 7.21 -30.15 -18.31
C ASP A 69 8.14 -29.28 -19.19
N ARG A 70 9.34 -29.77 -19.45
CA ARG A 70 10.37 -29.10 -20.26
C ARG A 70 9.91 -28.81 -21.69
N GLN A 71 8.97 -29.58 -22.23
CA GLN A 71 8.34 -29.32 -23.53
C GLN A 71 7.39 -28.11 -23.50
N GLN A 72 6.84 -27.75 -22.34
CA GLN A 72 6.03 -26.54 -22.18
C GLN A 72 6.91 -25.29 -22.02
N LEU A 73 8.15 -25.39 -21.53
CA LEU A 73 9.06 -24.23 -21.46
C LEU A 73 9.48 -23.70 -22.83
N THR A 74 9.54 -24.55 -23.86
CA THR A 74 10.01 -24.17 -25.20
C THR A 74 8.92 -23.56 -26.08
N LYS A 75 7.65 -23.75 -25.75
CA LYS A 75 6.53 -23.13 -26.49
C LYS A 75 6.35 -21.67 -26.04
N PRO A 76 6.18 -20.72 -26.96
CA PRO A 76 5.78 -19.36 -26.60
C PRO A 76 4.36 -19.34 -26.01
N ASN A 77 4.08 -18.40 -25.10
CA ASN A 77 2.84 -18.38 -24.31
C ASN A 77 1.56 -18.36 -25.17
N TRP A 78 1.56 -17.65 -26.30
CA TRP A 78 0.41 -17.62 -27.21
C TRP A 78 0.03 -18.99 -27.76
N ARG A 79 1.04 -19.85 -28.02
CA ARG A 79 0.81 -21.21 -28.54
C ARG A 79 0.25 -22.12 -27.46
N LYS A 80 0.66 -21.92 -26.20
CA LYS A 80 0.06 -22.61 -25.04
C LYS A 80 -1.42 -22.28 -24.91
N TRP A 81 -1.76 -20.99 -24.98
CA TRP A 81 -3.15 -20.53 -24.91
C TRP A 81 -4.00 -21.06 -26.06
N ARG A 82 -3.46 -21.06 -27.28
CA ARG A 82 -4.13 -21.66 -28.44
C ARG A 82 -4.40 -23.14 -28.25
N ASP A 83 -3.38 -23.92 -27.89
CA ASP A 83 -3.51 -25.37 -27.66
C ASP A 83 -4.52 -25.66 -26.52
N LEU A 84 -4.56 -24.81 -25.48
CA LEU A 84 -5.48 -24.94 -24.33
C LEU A 84 -6.94 -24.63 -24.67
N PHE A 85 -7.20 -23.55 -25.42
CA PHE A 85 -8.57 -23.08 -25.70
C PHE A 85 -9.16 -23.63 -27.00
N LEU A 86 -8.33 -24.02 -27.96
CA LEU A 86 -8.75 -24.39 -29.32
C LEU A 86 -8.38 -25.83 -29.69
N GLY A 87 -7.71 -26.56 -28.79
CA GLY A 87 -7.20 -27.90 -29.06
C GLY A 87 -5.95 -27.89 -29.95
N SER A 88 -5.19 -28.99 -29.90
CA SER A 88 -3.98 -29.20 -30.71
C SER A 88 -4.29 -29.59 -32.14
#